data_AF-A0A7S0MZ97-F1
#
_entry.id   AF-A0A7S0MZ97-F1
#
_cell.length_a   1.000
_cell.length_b   1.000
_cell.length_c   1.000
_cell.angle_alpha   90.00
_cell.angle_beta   90.00
_cell.angle_gamma   90.00
#
_symmetry.space_group_name_H-M   'P 1'
#
loop_
_entity.id
_entity.type
_entity.pdbx_description
1 polymer ?
#
loop_
_entity_poly.entity_id
_entity_poly.type
_entity_poly.pdbx_seq_one_letter_code
_entity_poly.pdbx_strand_id
1 'polypeptide(L)'
;WGMSELLAVRRLMPWLPSFTEEFTASVPLTRIRDIAHRSDIPHDLKQEIKHTIQNKLHRNAGPEDLVATERMLQRITGTGKQRNGHEGHYPEDFVKEFRIFHRELKDFFNASSLEERLERIRPATNGQIQGQ
;
A
#
# COMPACT_ATOMS: atom_id res chain seq x y z
N TRP A 1 11.65 -27.73 -11.43
CA TRP A 1 12.41 -26.48 -11.55
C TRP A 1 13.68 -26.76 -12.30
N GLY A 2 13.72 -26.39 -13.58
CA GLY A 2 14.96 -26.49 -14.35
C GLY A 2 15.99 -25.49 -13.82
N MET A 3 17.27 -25.87 -13.84
CA MET A 3 18.40 -25.00 -13.47
C MET A 3 18.34 -23.62 -14.16
N SER A 4 17.82 -23.58 -15.40
CA SER A 4 17.72 -22.36 -16.22
C SER A 4 16.71 -21.33 -15.70
N GLU A 5 15.57 -21.77 -15.16
CA GLU A 5 14.53 -20.86 -14.63
C GLU A 5 14.96 -20.29 -13.27
N LEU A 6 15.61 -21.11 -12.44
CA LEU A 6 16.20 -20.65 -11.18
C LEU A 6 17.31 -19.61 -11.42
N LEU A 7 18.10 -19.76 -12.49
CA LEU A 7 19.11 -18.78 -12.89
C LEU A 7 18.48 -17.48 -13.44
N ALA A 8 17.43 -17.59 -14.26
CA ALA A 8 16.73 -16.42 -14.80
C ALA A 8 16.06 -15.61 -13.69
N VAL A 9 15.37 -16.28 -12.77
CA VAL A 9 14.78 -15.67 -11.57
C VAL A 9 15.87 -15.03 -10.71
N ARG A 10 16.96 -15.74 -10.39
CA ARG A 10 18.08 -15.17 -9.62
C ARG A 10 18.76 -13.97 -10.26
N ARG A 11 18.78 -13.89 -11.60
CA ARG A 11 19.36 -12.76 -12.33
C ARG A 11 18.42 -11.56 -12.42
N LEU A 12 17.11 -11.80 -12.50
CA LEU A 12 16.10 -10.74 -12.58
C LEU A 12 15.72 -10.20 -11.19
N MET A 13 15.77 -11.03 -10.14
CA MET A 13 15.35 -10.69 -8.77
C MET A 13 16.02 -9.40 -8.23
N PRO A 14 17.33 -9.15 -8.42
CA PRO A 14 17.98 -7.92 -7.94
C PRO A 14 17.59 -6.65 -8.71
N TRP A 15 16.96 -6.82 -9.88
CA TRP A 15 16.51 -5.73 -10.75
C TRP A 15 15.01 -5.46 -10.62
N LEU A 16 14.30 -6.27 -9.83
CA LEU A 16 12.90 -6.04 -9.49
C LEU A 16 12.82 -5.02 -8.34
N PRO A 17 12.10 -3.89 -8.51
CA PRO A 17 11.90 -2.88 -7.47
C PRO A 17 11.33 -3.47 -6.17
N SER A 18 10.61 -4.60 -6.26
CA SER A 18 10.03 -5.32 -5.13
C SER A 18 11.04 -5.80 -4.07
N PHE A 19 12.34 -5.93 -4.42
CA PHE A 19 13.39 -6.43 -3.51
C PHE A 19 14.32 -5.35 -2.94
N THR A 20 14.14 -4.09 -3.33
CA THR A 20 14.82 -2.97 -2.66
C THR A 20 14.20 -2.74 -1.28
N GLU A 21 15.03 -2.47 -0.26
CA GLU A 21 14.61 -2.27 1.13
C GLU A 21 13.60 -1.10 1.28
N GLU A 22 13.55 -0.18 0.31
CA GLU A 22 12.54 0.88 0.16
C GLU A 22 11.13 0.36 -0.16
N PHE A 23 10.98 -0.84 -0.74
CA PHE A 23 9.70 -1.40 -1.22
C PHE A 23 9.20 -2.60 -0.39
N THR A 24 10.04 -3.21 0.44
CA THR A 24 9.64 -4.19 1.48
C THR A 24 9.28 -3.51 2.80
N ALA A 25 9.34 -2.18 2.83
CA ALA A 25 9.41 -1.42 4.03
C ALA A 25 8.07 -1.36 4.76
N SER A 26 8.11 -1.50 6.07
CA SER A 26 7.06 -1.15 7.05
C SER A 26 6.69 0.35 7.05
N VAL A 27 7.10 1.10 6.03
CA VAL A 27 6.97 2.55 5.89
C VAL A 27 5.50 2.99 5.84
N PRO A 28 4.60 2.44 5.00
CA PRO A 28 3.19 2.87 5.03
C PRO A 28 2.52 2.56 6.38
N LEU A 29 2.88 1.46 7.05
CA LEU A 29 2.36 1.11 8.38
C LEU A 29 2.87 2.04 9.49
N THR A 30 4.11 2.50 9.37
CA THR A 30 4.70 3.48 10.30
C THR A 30 4.09 4.86 10.06
N ARG A 31 3.96 5.28 8.80
CA ARG A 31 3.38 6.58 8.45
C ARG A 31 1.93 6.72 8.88
N ILE A 32 1.10 5.70 8.66
CA ILE A 32 -0.31 5.76 9.10
C ILE A 32 -0.45 5.81 10.62
N ARG A 33 0.47 5.17 11.35
CA ARG A 33 0.56 5.27 12.81
C ARG A 33 0.90 6.70 13.23
N ASP A 34 1.84 7.36 12.59
CA ASP A 34 2.24 8.73 12.93
C ASP A 34 1.13 9.73 12.60
N ILE A 35 0.49 9.59 11.44
CA ILE A 35 -0.70 10.35 11.04
C ILE A 35 -1.81 10.22 12.09
N ALA A 36 -2.06 9.01 12.60
CA ALA A 36 -3.07 8.77 13.62
C ALA A 36 -2.69 9.30 15.02
N HIS A 37 -1.46 9.74 15.27
CA HIS A 37 -1.06 10.34 16.54
C HIS A 37 -0.95 11.88 16.50
N ARG A 38 -1.00 12.50 15.31
CA ARG A 38 -0.95 13.95 15.10
C ARG A 38 -1.87 14.76 16.00
N SER A 39 -1.38 15.86 16.59
CA SER A 39 -2.13 16.74 17.50
C SER A 39 -2.95 17.82 16.79
N ASP A 40 -2.69 18.06 15.50
CA ASP A 40 -3.27 19.12 14.68
C ASP A 40 -4.52 18.70 13.90
N ILE A 41 -5.05 17.50 14.17
CA ILE A 41 -6.29 16.98 13.57
C ILE A 41 -7.38 16.75 14.62
N PRO A 42 -8.67 16.91 14.27
CA PRO A 42 -9.78 16.66 15.20
C PRO A 42 -9.75 15.24 15.77
N HIS A 43 -10.19 15.10 17.03
CA HIS A 43 -10.20 13.80 17.71
C HIS A 43 -11.04 12.75 16.98
N ASP A 44 -12.21 13.12 16.47
CA ASP A 44 -13.07 12.22 15.70
C ASP A 44 -12.39 11.68 14.43
N LEU A 45 -11.73 12.56 13.68
CA LEU A 45 -10.98 12.15 12.48
C LEU A 45 -9.85 11.20 12.84
N LYS A 46 -9.15 11.48 13.94
CA LYS A 46 -8.08 10.62 14.45
C LYS A 46 -8.59 9.21 14.75
N GLN A 47 -9.71 9.08 15.47
CA GLN A 47 -10.30 7.78 15.77
C GLN A 47 -10.74 7.05 14.50
N GLU A 48 -11.33 7.77 13.54
CA GLU A 48 -11.75 7.18 12.28
C GLU A 48 -10.55 6.62 11.49
N ILE A 49 -9.46 7.39 11.35
CA ILE A 49 -8.22 6.91 10.70
C ILE A 49 -7.67 5.67 11.41
N LYS A 50 -7.63 5.69 12.75
CA LYS A 50 -7.14 4.55 13.55
C LYS A 50 -7.98 3.29 13.32
N HIS A 51 -9.30 3.38 13.41
CA HIS A 51 -10.17 2.21 13.38
C HIS A 51 -10.47 1.71 11.95
N THR A 52 -10.53 2.62 10.98
CA THR A 52 -10.89 2.28 9.60
C THR A 52 -9.68 1.89 8.75
N ILE A 53 -8.50 2.44 9.04
CA ILE A 53 -7.30 2.25 8.21
C ILE A 53 -6.19 1.55 9.02
N GLN A 54 -5.68 2.19 10.07
CA GLN A 54 -4.49 1.71 10.80
C GLN A 54 -4.68 0.29 11.38
N ASN A 55 -5.78 0.06 12.11
CA ASN A 55 -6.04 -1.24 12.74
C ASN A 55 -6.26 -2.37 11.72
N LYS A 56 -6.78 -2.05 10.53
CA LYS A 56 -7.00 -3.02 9.47
C LYS A 56 -5.68 -3.40 8.82
N LEU A 57 -4.92 -2.41 8.36
CA LEU A 57 -3.62 -2.61 7.73
C LEU A 57 -2.62 -3.37 8.63
N HIS A 58 -2.65 -3.14 9.95
CA HIS A 58 -1.79 -3.88 10.89
C HIS A 58 -2.24 -5.33 11.15
N ARG A 59 -3.50 -5.69 10.87
CA ARG A 59 -4.03 -7.03 11.12
C ARG A 59 -4.04 -7.88 9.86
N ASN A 60 -4.72 -7.38 8.83
CA ASN A 60 -4.87 -8.02 7.53
C ASN A 60 -4.95 -6.92 6.48
N ALA A 61 -3.83 -6.55 5.88
CA ALA A 61 -3.81 -5.57 4.81
C ALA A 61 -4.34 -6.19 3.52
N GLY A 62 -5.38 -5.59 2.94
CA GLY A 62 -5.97 -6.03 1.67
C GLY A 62 -6.20 -4.87 0.69
N PRO A 63 -6.42 -5.16 -0.61
CA PRO A 63 -6.67 -4.13 -1.62
C PRO A 63 -7.90 -3.26 -1.32
N GLU A 64 -8.86 -3.76 -0.53
CA GLU A 64 -9.99 -3.01 0.01
C GLU A 64 -9.58 -1.84 0.91
N ASP A 65 -8.43 -1.94 1.59
CA ASP A 65 -7.91 -0.87 2.45
C ASP A 65 -7.37 0.30 1.62
N LEU A 66 -6.88 0.03 0.40
CA LEU A 66 -6.50 1.08 -0.55
C LEU A 66 -7.74 1.90 -0.95
N VAL A 67 -8.88 1.24 -1.19
CA VAL A 67 -10.16 1.91 -1.49
C VAL A 67 -10.66 2.73 -0.29
N ALA A 68 -10.53 2.20 0.93
CA ALA A 68 -10.89 2.93 2.15
C ALA A 68 -10.01 4.17 2.35
N THR A 69 -8.71 4.04 2.08
CA THR A 69 -7.72 5.14 2.17
C THR A 69 -7.98 6.22 1.12
N GLU A 70 -8.27 5.85 -0.13
CA GLU A 70 -8.61 6.79 -1.21
C GLU A 70 -9.88 7.59 -0.87
N ARG A 71 -10.91 6.94 -0.33
CA ARG A 71 -12.14 7.65 0.12
C ARG A 71 -11.85 8.65 1.24
N MET A 72 -10.98 8.28 2.19
CA MET A 72 -10.54 9.19 3.24
C MET A 72 -9.76 10.37 2.66
N LEU A 73 -8.84 10.10 1.72
CA LEU A 73 -8.04 11.12 1.03
C LEU A 73 -8.94 12.15 0.32
N GLN A 74 -9.94 11.69 -0.42
CA GLN A 74 -10.91 12.57 -1.10
C GLN A 74 -11.69 13.44 -0.11
N ARG A 75 -12.03 12.90 1.07
CA ARG A 75 -12.72 13.65 2.12
C ARG A 75 -11.84 14.73 2.73
N ILE A 76 -10.55 14.46 2.95
CA ILE A 76 -9.61 15.43 3.53
C ILE A 76 -9.14 16.47 2.51
N THR A 77 -9.13 16.16 1.21
CA THR A 77 -8.79 17.12 0.14
C THR A 77 -9.97 17.97 -0.33
N GLY A 78 -11.15 17.85 0.29
CA GLY A 78 -12.33 18.64 -0.05
C GLY A 78 -12.99 18.28 -1.38
N THR A 79 -12.60 17.17 -2.02
CA THR A 79 -13.22 16.67 -3.26
C THR A 79 -14.41 15.74 -2.99
N GLY A 80 -14.58 15.28 -1.75
CA GLY A 80 -15.70 14.47 -1.28
C GLY A 80 -16.72 15.24 -0.43
N LYS A 81 -17.98 14.77 -0.42
CA LYS A 81 -19.07 15.30 0.41
C LYS A 81 -18.72 15.10 1.90
N GLN A 82 -18.38 16.16 2.61
CA GLN A 82 -18.08 16.07 4.05
C GLN A 82 -19.36 15.70 4.82
N ARG A 83 -19.35 14.56 5.51
CA ARG A 83 -20.51 14.06 6.25
C ARG A 83 -20.78 14.81 7.56
N ASN A 84 -19.80 15.57 8.08
CA ASN A 84 -19.81 16.06 9.47
C ASN A 84 -19.73 17.59 9.62
N GLY A 85 -20.00 18.39 8.57
CA GLY A 85 -20.17 19.85 8.71
C GLY A 85 -18.95 20.65 9.21
N HIS A 86 -17.74 20.07 9.17
CA HIS A 86 -16.51 20.77 9.56
C HIS A 86 -16.00 21.61 8.38
N GLU A 87 -16.34 22.89 8.34
CA GLU A 87 -15.94 23.86 7.29
C GLU A 87 -14.44 24.26 7.36
N GLY A 88 -13.59 23.41 7.91
CA GLY A 88 -12.16 23.66 8.07
C GLY A 88 -11.35 22.90 7.03
N HIS A 89 -10.52 23.60 6.27
CA HIS A 89 -9.43 22.98 5.51
C HIS A 89 -8.48 22.31 6.52
N TYR A 90 -8.20 21.02 6.34
CA TYR A 90 -7.20 20.34 7.16
C TYR A 90 -5.80 20.92 6.91
N PRO A 91 -4.86 20.81 7.87
CA PRO A 91 -3.49 21.28 7.69
C PRO A 91 -2.87 20.71 6.41
N GLU A 92 -2.22 21.55 5.61
CA GLU A 92 -1.64 21.13 4.32
C GLU A 92 -0.59 20.02 4.51
N ASP A 93 0.21 20.11 5.58
CA ASP A 93 1.16 19.07 5.96
C ASP A 93 0.49 17.73 6.27
N PHE A 94 -0.70 17.74 6.87
CA PHE A 94 -1.46 16.50 7.09
C PHE A 94 -1.93 15.90 5.78
N VAL A 95 -2.50 16.72 4.89
CA VAL A 95 -2.96 16.27 3.57
C VAL A 95 -1.80 15.73 2.74
N LYS A 96 -0.64 16.39 2.78
CA LYS A 96 0.58 15.96 2.08
C LYS A 96 1.08 14.61 2.60
N GLU A 97 1.20 14.45 3.91
CA GLU A 97 1.59 13.17 4.52
C GLU A 97 0.61 12.05 4.16
N PHE A 98 -0.69 12.33 4.15
CA PHE A 98 -1.71 11.35 3.78
C PHE A 98 -1.64 10.95 2.30
N ARG A 99 -1.29 11.88 1.40
CA ARG A 99 -1.03 11.58 -0.03
C ARG A 99 0.20 10.71 -0.22
N ILE A 100 1.27 10.97 0.54
CA ILE A 100 2.48 10.15 0.53
C ILE A 100 2.15 8.74 1.00
N PHE A 101 1.44 8.62 2.13
CA PHE A 101 0.96 7.34 2.65
C PHE A 101 0.14 6.57 1.61
N HIS A 102 -0.82 7.22 0.94
CA HIS A 102 -1.63 6.55 -0.07
C HIS A 102 -0.81 6.03 -1.25
N ARG A 103 0.21 6.79 -1.71
CA ARG A 103 1.12 6.35 -2.76
C ARG A 103 1.96 5.15 -2.30
N GLU A 104 2.56 5.23 -1.12
CA GLU A 104 3.33 4.13 -0.52
C GLU A 104 2.47 2.86 -0.37
N LEU A 105 1.22 3.02 0.06
CA LEU A 105 0.29 1.91 0.19
C LEU A 105 -0.05 1.27 -1.17
N LYS A 106 -0.22 2.09 -2.21
CA LYS A 106 -0.44 1.60 -3.58
C LYS A 106 0.77 0.86 -4.12
N ASP A 107 1.97 1.38 -3.88
CA ASP A 107 3.23 0.76 -4.31
C ASP A 107 3.46 -0.57 -3.58
N PHE A 108 3.16 -0.61 -2.27
CA PHE A 108 3.19 -1.84 -1.46
C PHE A 108 2.28 -2.92 -2.03
N PHE A 109 1.00 -2.62 -2.29
CA PHE A 109 0.08 -3.60 -2.88
C PHE A 109 0.44 -3.98 -4.32
N ASN A 110 0.96 -3.05 -5.13
CA ASN A 110 1.42 -3.36 -6.48
C ASN A 110 2.61 -4.33 -6.46
N ALA A 111 3.59 -4.10 -5.58
CA ALA A 111 4.75 -4.97 -5.41
C ALA A 111 4.34 -6.37 -4.95
N SER A 112 3.45 -6.47 -3.95
CA SER A 112 2.90 -7.75 -3.50
C SER A 112 2.09 -8.46 -4.59
N SER A 113 1.31 -7.74 -5.39
CA SER A 113 0.51 -8.34 -6.48
C SER A 113 1.37 -8.87 -7.63
N LEU A 114 2.53 -8.27 -7.87
CA LEU A 114 3.49 -8.74 -8.88
C LEU A 114 4.14 -10.05 -8.44
N GLU A 115 4.53 -10.14 -7.17
CA GLU A 115 5.08 -11.36 -6.59
C GLU A 115 4.06 -12.51 -6.65
N GLU A 116 2.81 -12.25 -6.29
CA GLU A 116 1.72 -13.23 -6.36
C GLU A 116 1.39 -13.63 -7.81
N ARG A 117 1.46 -12.69 -8.77
CA ARG A 117 1.32 -12.98 -10.20
C ARG A 117 2.48 -13.83 -10.73
N LEU A 118 3.71 -13.53 -10.37
CA LEU A 118 4.88 -14.33 -10.74
C LEU A 118 4.77 -15.76 -10.20
N GLU A 119 4.37 -15.91 -8.94
CA GLU A 119 4.12 -17.18 -8.30
C GLU A 119 3.04 -18.01 -9.03
N ARG A 120 2.01 -17.34 -9.56
CA ARG A 120 0.94 -17.96 -10.33
C ARG A 120 1.36 -18.39 -11.75
N ILE A 121 2.32 -17.70 -12.36
CA ILE A 121 2.83 -18.01 -13.72
C ILE A 121 3.95 -19.07 -13.67
N ARG A 122 4.63 -19.19 -12.53
CA ARG A 122 5.68 -20.18 -12.21
C ARG A 122 5.39 -21.63 -12.66
N PRO A 123 4.18 -22.21 -12.45
CA PRO A 123 3.88 -23.54 -12.97
C PRO A 123 3.76 -23.61 -14.50
N ALA A 124 3.37 -22.52 -15.18
CA ALA A 124 3.22 -22.47 -16.64
C ALA A 124 4.58 -22.43 -17.37
N THR A 125 5.58 -21.74 -16.81
CA THR A 125 6.94 -21.73 -17.36
C THR A 125 7.66 -23.07 -17.18
N ASN A 126 7.42 -23.77 -16.08
CA ASN A 126 8.01 -25.09 -15.79
C ASN A 126 7.53 -26.20 -16.75
N GLY A 127 6.46 -25.97 -17.53
CA GLY A 127 5.80 -26.96 -18.39
C GLY A 127 6.18 -26.92 -19.88
N GLN A 128 7.03 -25.98 -20.32
CA GLN A 128 7.37 -25.80 -21.75
C GLN A 128 8.78 -26.28 -22.15
N ILE A 129 9.49 -27.01 -21.28
CA ILE A 129 10.78 -27.64 -21.63
C ILE A 129 10.66 -29.17 -21.61
N GLN A 130 9.71 -29.72 -22.36
CA GLN A 130 9.74 -31.12 -22.79
C GLN A 130 9.15 -31.20 -24.20
N GLY A 131 10.01 -31.07 -25.21
CA GLY A 131 9.61 -31.20 -26.60
C GLY A 131 10.60 -30.57 -27.58
N GLN A 132 11.77 -31.19 -27.71
CA GLN A 132 12.40 -31.60 -28.98
C GLN A 132 13.75 -32.26 -28.71
#